data_AF-A5P9L5-F1
#
_entry.id   AF-A5P9L5-F1
#
_cell.length_a   1.000
_cell.length_b   1.000
_cell.length_c   1.000
_cell.angle_alpha   90.00
_cell.angle_beta   90.00
_cell.angle_gamma   90.00
#
_symmetry.space_group_name_H-M   'P 1'
#
loop_
_entity.id
_entity.type
_entity.pdbx_description
1 polymer ?
#
loop_
_entity_poly.entity_id
_entity_poly.type
_entity_poly.pdbx_seq_one_letter_code
_entity_poly.pdbx_strand_id
1 'polypeptide(L)'
;MSAEKGLARWYEVIENGSLPAELAAIIHEDTAFHSPVVHSPQKGRDLVVAYLSAAGQTLGNDSFTYIRELVDGENACLEFTAEMDGIHVNGSILSASTRTA
;
A
#
# COMPACT_ATOMS: atom_id res chain seq x y z
N MET A 1 -5.11 9.52 12.87
CA MET A 1 -5.41 8.14 13.32
C MET A 1 -4.07 7.52 13.68
N SER A 2 -3.94 6.77 14.77
CA SER A 2 -2.68 6.04 15.00
C SER A 2 -2.44 5.09 13.82
N ALA A 3 -1.18 4.90 13.44
CA ALA A 3 -0.80 4.06 12.32
C ALA A 3 -1.39 2.64 12.43
N GLU A 4 -1.49 2.12 13.66
CA GLU A 4 -2.14 0.84 13.99
C GLU A 4 -3.59 0.73 13.49
N LYS A 5 -4.39 1.80 13.64
CA LYS A 5 -5.78 1.82 13.14
C LYS A 5 -5.84 1.87 11.62
N GLY A 6 -4.91 2.59 11.00
CA GLY A 6 -4.76 2.63 9.55
C GLY A 6 -4.37 1.27 8.99
N LEU A 7 -3.45 0.57 9.67
CA LEU A 7 -3.00 -0.77 9.32
C LEU A 7 -4.11 -1.81 9.45
N ALA A 8 -4.86 -1.81 10.56
CA ALA A 8 -5.99 -2.72 10.72
C ALA A 8 -6.98 -2.60 9.55
N ARG A 9 -7.30 -1.36 9.15
CA ARG A 9 -8.18 -1.12 8.01
C ARG A 9 -7.53 -1.50 6.68
N TRP A 10 -6.23 -1.29 6.53
CA TRP A 10 -5.46 -1.73 5.37
C TRP A 10 -5.57 -3.25 5.16
N TYR A 11 -5.36 -4.05 6.20
CA TYR A 11 -5.47 -5.51 6.11
C TYR A 11 -6.86 -5.94 5.66
N GLU A 12 -7.92 -5.37 6.23
CA GLU A 12 -9.31 -5.66 5.82
C GLU A 12 -9.53 -5.39 4.33
N VAL A 13 -8.98 -4.28 3.79
CA VAL A 13 -9.13 -3.94 2.37
C VAL A 13 -8.35 -4.89 1.45
N ILE A 14 -7.15 -5.31 1.86
CA ILE A 14 -6.36 -6.27 1.08
C ILE A 14 -7.03 -7.64 1.07
N GLU A 15 -7.52 -8.11 2.23
CA GLU A 15 -8.26 -9.38 2.36
C GLU A 15 -9.56 -9.38 1.54
N ASN A 16 -10.21 -8.22 1.40
CA ASN A 16 -11.43 -8.07 0.60
C ASN A 16 -11.16 -7.86 -0.91
N GLY A 17 -9.93 -8.09 -1.37
CA GLY A 17 -9.58 -8.04 -2.79
C GLY A 17 -9.20 -6.66 -3.32
N SER A 18 -8.77 -5.74 -2.45
CA SER A 18 -8.24 -4.41 -2.85
C SER A 18 -9.22 -3.61 -3.71
N LEU A 19 -10.49 -3.57 -3.28
CA LEU A 19 -11.55 -2.87 -4.01
C LEU A 19 -11.27 -1.36 -4.08
N PRO A 20 -11.41 -0.71 -5.25
CA PRO A 20 -11.08 0.71 -5.41
C PRO A 20 -11.80 1.63 -4.43
N ALA A 21 -13.07 1.36 -4.14
CA ALA A 21 -13.87 2.16 -3.22
C ALA A 21 -13.37 2.08 -1.77
N GLU A 22 -12.87 0.91 -1.35
CA GLU A 22 -12.35 0.71 0.00
C GLU A 22 -10.94 1.29 0.17
N LEU A 23 -10.10 1.12 -0.87
CA LEU A 23 -8.80 1.79 -0.95
C LEU A 23 -8.97 3.32 -0.90
N ALA A 24 -9.93 3.88 -1.65
CA ALA A 24 -10.19 5.31 -1.64
C ALA A 24 -10.66 5.85 -0.28
N ALA A 25 -11.24 4.99 0.58
CA ALA A 25 -11.67 5.37 1.92
C ALA A 25 -10.51 5.44 2.94
N ILE A 26 -9.39 4.75 2.67
CA ILE A 26 -8.22 4.73 3.57
C ILE A 26 -7.04 5.56 3.07
N ILE A 27 -7.03 5.91 1.78
CA ILE A 27 -5.95 6.67 1.14
C ILE A 27 -6.27 8.17 1.15
N HIS A 28 -5.31 8.95 1.66
CA HIS A 28 -5.42 10.41 1.69
C HIS A 28 -5.35 11.01 0.27
N GLU A 29 -6.05 12.12 0.03
CA GLU A 29 -6.10 12.79 -1.27
C GLU A 29 -4.72 13.17 -1.81
N ASP A 30 -3.84 13.65 -0.93
CA ASP A 30 -2.46 14.06 -1.24
C ASP A 30 -1.43 12.90 -1.23
N THR A 31 -1.87 11.65 -1.29
CA THR A 31 -0.94 10.52 -1.29
C THR A 31 -0.09 10.50 -2.57
N ALA A 32 1.21 10.26 -2.40
CA ALA A 32 2.13 10.01 -3.50
C ALA A 32 2.62 8.55 -3.43
N PHE A 33 2.43 7.80 -4.51
CA PHE A 33 2.96 6.45 -4.66
C PHE A 33 4.25 6.48 -5.48
N HIS A 34 5.30 5.88 -4.92
CA HIS A 34 6.61 5.78 -5.53
C HIS A 34 6.85 4.35 -5.96
N SER A 35 6.84 4.11 -7.28
CA SER A 35 7.15 2.78 -7.82
C SER A 35 8.66 2.66 -8.07
N PRO A 36 9.28 1.52 -7.75
CA PRO A 36 10.67 1.26 -8.13
C PRO A 36 10.84 1.08 -9.65
N VAL A 37 9.77 0.75 -10.37
CA VAL A 37 9.76 0.58 -11.84
C VAL A 37 9.48 1.89 -12.54
N VAL A 38 8.56 2.69 -11.99
CA VAL A 38 8.20 4.00 -12.52
C VAL A 38 8.77 5.06 -11.58
N HIS A 39 9.96 5.57 -11.91
CA HIS A 39 10.66 6.60 -11.14
C HIS A 39 9.90 7.94 -11.01
N SER A 40 8.77 8.10 -11.72
CA SER A 40 7.86 9.24 -11.59
C SER A 40 6.87 9.01 -10.45
N PRO A 41 6.80 9.90 -9.44
CA PRO A 41 5.82 9.78 -8.37
C PRO A 41 4.39 9.94 -8.88
N GLN A 42 3.55 8.95 -8.61
CA GLN A 42 2.12 9.00 -8.92
C GLN A 42 1.40 9.71 -7.78
N LYS A 43 0.98 10.95 -8.03
CA LYS A 43 0.37 11.81 -7.02
C LYS A 43 -1.15 11.85 -7.17
N GLY A 44 -1.85 11.80 -6.05
CA GLY A 44 -3.30 11.91 -6.01
C GLY A 44 -3.97 10.56 -5.77
N ARG A 45 -4.96 10.55 -4.87
CA ARG A 45 -5.70 9.35 -4.44
C ARG A 45 -6.14 8.47 -5.60
N ASP A 46 -6.77 9.03 -6.64
CA ASP A 46 -7.34 8.20 -7.70
C ASP A 46 -6.28 7.41 -8.48
N LEU A 47 -5.10 8.02 -8.73
CA LEU A 47 -3.97 7.35 -9.36
C LEU A 47 -3.36 6.28 -8.43
N VAL A 48 -3.20 6.59 -7.15
CA VAL A 48 -2.67 5.66 -6.16
C VAL A 48 -3.63 4.47 -5.97
N VAL A 49 -4.93 4.71 -5.87
CA VAL A 49 -5.98 3.69 -5.77
C VAL A 49 -6.00 2.79 -7.00
N ALA A 50 -5.96 3.36 -8.21
CA ALA A 50 -5.91 2.58 -9.44
C ALA A 50 -4.65 1.69 -9.49
N TYR A 51 -3.50 2.24 -9.09
CA TYR A 51 -2.25 1.49 -9.08
C TYR A 51 -2.26 0.37 -8.04
N LEU A 52 -2.73 0.63 -6.82
CA LEU A 52 -2.81 -0.36 -5.75
C LEU A 52 -3.86 -1.44 -6.04
N SER A 53 -4.99 -1.10 -6.67
CA SER A 53 -5.99 -2.10 -7.06
C SER A 53 -5.44 -3.02 -8.16
N ALA A 54 -4.72 -2.47 -9.14
CA ALA A 54 -4.02 -3.27 -10.15
C ALA A 54 -2.91 -4.12 -9.53
N ALA A 55 -2.09 -3.54 -8.64
CA ALA A 55 -1.05 -4.26 -7.93
C ALA A 55 -1.63 -5.38 -7.05
N GLY A 56 -2.76 -5.16 -6.38
CA GLY A 56 -3.46 -6.17 -5.60
C GLY A 56 -3.98 -7.33 -6.45
N GLN A 57 -4.45 -7.08 -7.67
CA GLN A 57 -4.86 -8.14 -8.59
C GLN A 57 -3.68 -8.94 -9.15
N THR A 58 -2.54 -8.27 -9.38
CA THR A 58 -1.34 -8.91 -9.95
C THR A 58 -0.50 -9.62 -8.90
N LEU A 59 -0.30 -9.00 -7.74
CA LEU A 59 0.54 -9.48 -6.65
C LEU A 59 -0.24 -10.26 -5.59
N GLY A 60 -1.56 -10.13 -5.51
CA GLY A 60 -2.42 -10.86 -4.57
C GLY A 60 -2.61 -12.33 -4.95
N ASN A 61 -1.50 -13.04 -5.11
CA ASN A 61 -1.44 -14.48 -5.34
C ASN A 61 -0.90 -15.19 -4.07
N ASP A 62 -0.86 -16.51 -4.07
CA ASP A 62 -0.42 -17.33 -2.91
C ASP A 62 1.03 -17.05 -2.46
N SER A 63 1.83 -16.34 -3.26
CA SER A 63 3.22 -16.03 -2.94
C SER A 63 3.40 -14.69 -2.21
N PHE A 64 2.34 -13.88 -2.09
CA PHE A 64 2.39 -12.62 -1.36
C PHE A 64 2.51 -12.86 0.14
N THR A 65 3.58 -12.37 0.75
CA THR A 65 3.74 -12.41 2.21
C THR A 65 4.31 -11.10 2.74
N TYR A 66 3.73 -10.62 3.83
CA TYR A 66 4.35 -9.57 4.64
C TYR A 66 5.56 -10.16 5.36
N ILE A 67 6.73 -9.55 5.17
CA ILE A 67 8.00 -9.98 5.79
C ILE A 67 8.43 -9.07 6.93
N ARG A 68 7.93 -7.83 6.95
CA ARG A 68 8.23 -6.87 8.02
C ARG A 68 7.10 -5.86 8.17
N GLU A 69 6.86 -5.49 9.41
CA GLU A 69 5.99 -4.38 9.79
C GLU A 69 6.75 -3.48 10.77
N LEU A 70 6.68 -2.18 10.54
CA LEU A 70 7.23 -1.15 11.42
C LEU A 70 6.13 -0.16 11.70
N VAL A 71 5.82 0.06 12.97
CA VAL A 71 4.82 1.04 13.40
C VAL A 71 5.50 2.03 14.33
N ASP A 72 5.42 3.31 13.99
CA ASP A 72 6.00 4.41 14.77
C ASP A 72 4.99 5.56 14.86
N GLY A 73 4.12 5.49 15.86
CA GLY A 73 3.12 6.52 16.16
C GLY A 73 2.09 6.72 15.04
N GLU A 74 2.31 7.74 14.20
CA GLU A 74 1.47 8.04 13.03
C GLU A 74 2.07 7.51 11.71
N ASN A 75 3.22 6.84 11.77
CA ASN A 75 3.88 6.24 10.62
C ASN A 75 3.80 4.71 10.68
N ALA A 76 3.62 4.08 9.54
CA ALA A 76 3.74 2.63 9.37
C ALA A 76 4.49 2.29 8.09
N CYS A 77 5.35 1.28 8.14
CA CYS A 77 5.99 0.68 6.97
C CYS A 77 5.70 -0.82 6.95
N LEU A 78 5.15 -1.29 5.84
CA LEU A 78 4.93 -2.71 5.58
C LEU A 78 5.87 -3.16 4.46
N GLU A 79 6.82 -4.04 4.77
CA GLU A 79 7.62 -4.73 3.76
C GLU A 79 6.94 -6.05 3.40
N PHE A 80 6.81 -6.31 2.11
CA PHE A 80 6.23 -7.53 1.57
C PHE A 80 7.11 -8.09 0.46
N THR A 81 6.94 -9.38 0.20
CA THR A 81 7.48 -10.04 -0.98
C THR A 81 6.39 -10.79 -1.72
N ALA A 82 6.53 -10.91 -3.03
CA ALA A 82 5.67 -11.66 -3.92
C ALA A 82 6.48 -12.21 -5.09
N GLU A 83 5.99 -13.26 -5.73
CA GLU A 83 6.53 -13.81 -6.96
C GLU A 83 5.58 -13.53 -8.13
N MET A 84 6.12 -12.99 -9.21
CA MET A 84 5.38 -12.71 -10.45
C MET A 84 6.19 -13.23 -11.63
N ASP A 85 5.62 -14.20 -12.38
CA ASP A 85 6.28 -14.81 -13.54
C ASP A 85 7.71 -15.35 -13.26
N GLY A 86 7.93 -15.90 -12.05
CA GLY A 86 9.25 -16.38 -11.61
C GLY A 86 10.23 -15.29 -11.16
N ILE A 87 9.78 -14.03 -11.13
CA ILE A 87 10.55 -12.89 -10.62
C ILE A 87 10.14 -12.63 -9.17
N HIS A 88 11.12 -12.63 -8.27
CA HIS A 88 10.90 -12.22 -6.89
C HIS A 88 10.81 -10.70 -6.81
N VAL A 89 9.70 -10.19 -6.29
CA VAL A 89 9.40 -8.77 -6.15
C VAL A 89 9.30 -8.44 -4.67
N ASN A 90 10.14 -7.51 -4.22
CA ASN A 90 10.04 -6.94 -2.88
C ASN A 90 9.42 -5.54 -2.97
N GLY A 91 8.52 -5.24 -2.05
CA GLY A 91 7.88 -3.93 -1.97
C GLY A 91 7.78 -3.45 -0.52
N SER A 92 7.70 -2.14 -0.36
CA SER A 92 7.45 -1.51 0.94
C SER A 92 6.35 -0.47 0.80
N ILE A 93 5.34 -0.52 1.65
CA ILE A 93 4.25 0.47 1.73
C ILE A 93 4.52 1.34 2.94
N LEU A 94 4.80 2.62 2.71
CA LEU A 94 4.97 3.60 3.76
C LEU A 94 3.69 4.44 3.87
N SER A 95 3.04 4.36 5.04
CA SER A 95 2.05 5.33 5.47
C SER A 95 2.73 6.32 6.39
N ALA A 96 2.72 7.60 6.04
CA ALA A 96 3.20 8.68 6.89
C ALA A 96 2.12 9.77 6.96
N SER A 97 1.67 10.08 8.16
CA SER A 97 0.74 11.20 8.38
C SER A 97 1.54 12.48 8.53
N THR A 98 1.74 13.22 7.43
CA THR A 98 2.39 14.53 7.49
C THR A 98 1.42 15.54 8.12
N ARG A 99 1.57 15.82 9.42
CA ARG A 99 1.04 17.07 9.98
C ARG A 99 1.89 18.20 9.44
N THR A 100 1.40 18.91 8.42
CA THR A 100 1.88 20.27 8.16
C THR A 100 1.50 21.11 9.37
N ALA A 101 2.50 21.57 10.12
CA ALA A 101 2.35 22.56 11.17
C ALA A 101 1.88 23.90 10.61
#